data_AF-A0A8T5FDQ4-F1
#
_entry.id   AF-A0A8T5FDQ4-F1
#
_cell.length_a   1.000
_cell.length_b   1.000
_cell.length_c   1.000
_cell.angle_alpha   90.00
_cell.angle_beta   90.00
_cell.angle_gamma   90.00
#
_symmetry.space_group_name_H-M   'P 1'
#
loop_
_entity.id
_entity.type
_entity.pdbx_description
1 polymer ?
#
loop_
_entity_poly.entity_id
_entity_poly.type
_entity_poly.pdbx_seq_one_letter_code
_entity_poly.pdbx_strand_id
1 'polypeptide(L)'
;MKSFQLPDISNKFVANSSALHQSLVASDRDWDLISHNINAINTLLTPRFTIPISNELYKERTHITQTRTCQNCYEKKYRTIFDEEGNPSKEYYEEKTEIPESEITFYDDPYNHITRIITGETSEKSWDCKRCGNVNRVKDTPSSDKRFGSNATHGVIYDQPVYSILNRANFDHLCMVWVKEFLREVDSAMIAYQKAFFDERGSEMTELIQHVGEK
;
A
#
# COMPACT_ATOMS: atom_id res chain seq x y z
N MET A 1 -19.21 18.82 -33.80
CA MET A 1 -18.24 18.83 -32.68
C MET A 1 -18.71 17.79 -31.66
N LYS A 2 -18.08 16.60 -31.61
CA LYS A 2 -18.36 15.65 -30.52
C LYS A 2 -17.37 15.95 -29.41
N SER A 3 -17.83 16.63 -28.35
CA SER A 3 -17.08 16.65 -27.11
C SER A 3 -17.07 15.22 -26.59
N PHE A 4 -15.91 14.60 -26.49
CA PHE A 4 -15.77 13.35 -25.76
C PHE A 4 -15.93 13.67 -24.29
N GLN A 5 -17.19 13.64 -23.83
CA GLN A 5 -17.47 13.60 -22.40
C GLN A 5 -16.88 12.29 -21.90
N LEU A 6 -16.03 12.37 -20.87
CA LEU A 6 -15.86 11.25 -19.95
C LEU A 6 -17.26 10.69 -19.69
N PRO A 7 -17.46 9.35 -19.62
CA PRO A 7 -18.76 8.80 -19.25
C PRO A 7 -19.28 9.55 -18.01
N ASP A 8 -20.60 9.69 -17.87
CA ASP A 8 -21.37 10.52 -16.90
C ASP A 8 -21.08 10.23 -15.38
N ILE A 9 -19.89 9.71 -15.10
CA ILE A 9 -19.15 9.71 -13.85
C ILE A 9 -19.00 11.14 -13.32
N SER A 10 -18.76 12.15 -14.16
CA SER A 10 -18.45 13.51 -13.68
C SER A 10 -19.58 14.12 -12.83
N ASN A 11 -20.84 14.04 -13.28
CA ASN A 11 -21.97 14.59 -12.53
C ASN A 11 -22.24 13.82 -11.24
N LYS A 12 -22.18 12.49 -11.28
CA LYS A 12 -22.35 11.64 -10.08
C LYS A 12 -21.20 11.82 -9.09
N PHE A 13 -19.98 11.97 -9.58
CA PHE A 13 -18.80 12.23 -8.78
C PHE A 13 -18.91 13.58 -8.07
N VAL A 14 -19.29 14.63 -8.81
CA VAL A 14 -19.52 15.97 -8.24
C VAL A 14 -20.63 15.95 -7.19
N ALA A 15 -21.75 15.26 -7.46
CA ALA A 15 -22.85 15.14 -6.52
C ALA A 15 -22.43 14.43 -5.23
N ASN A 16 -21.82 13.24 -5.34
CA ASN A 16 -21.38 12.46 -4.18
C ASN A 16 -20.24 13.13 -3.41
N SER A 17 -19.31 13.80 -4.10
CA SER A 17 -18.22 14.56 -3.46
C SER A 17 -18.75 15.77 -2.70
N SER A 18 -19.73 16.48 -3.25
CA SER A 18 -20.37 17.62 -2.59
C SER A 18 -21.17 17.17 -1.36
N ALA A 19 -21.93 16.08 -1.48
CA ALA A 19 -22.67 15.49 -0.37
C ALA A 19 -21.73 14.97 0.75
N LEU A 20 -20.62 14.33 0.37
CA LEU A 20 -19.58 13.90 1.31
C LEU A 20 -18.98 15.11 2.04
N HIS A 21 -18.60 16.16 1.32
CA HIS A 21 -18.02 17.36 1.94
C HIS A 21 -18.99 18.01 2.92
N GLN A 22 -20.26 18.19 2.55
CA GLN A 22 -21.30 18.73 3.43
C GLN A 22 -21.47 17.89 4.70
N SER A 23 -21.48 16.56 4.56
CA SER A 23 -21.60 15.63 5.69
C SER A 23 -20.38 15.67 6.62
N LEU A 24 -19.19 15.91 6.07
CA LEU A 24 -17.93 16.02 6.83
C LEU A 24 -17.72 17.37 7.54
N VAL A 25 -18.44 18.42 7.17
CA VAL A 25 -18.37 19.72 7.87
C VAL A 25 -19.50 19.92 8.87
N ALA A 26 -20.49 19.02 8.87
CA ALA A 26 -21.58 19.03 9.84
C ALA A 26 -21.04 18.81 11.27
N SER A 27 -21.63 19.54 12.23
CA SER A 27 -21.32 19.38 13.66
C SER A 27 -21.86 18.08 14.24
N ASP A 28 -22.94 17.55 13.64
CA ASP A 28 -23.52 16.25 13.95
C ASP A 28 -23.36 15.37 12.71
N ARG A 29 -22.28 14.58 12.69
CA ARG A 29 -21.88 13.79 11.53
C ARG A 29 -22.71 12.52 11.46
N ASP A 30 -23.48 12.39 10.40
CA ASP A 30 -24.09 11.12 10.02
C ASP A 30 -23.05 10.23 9.34
N TRP A 31 -22.45 9.35 10.13
CA TRP A 31 -21.39 8.46 9.68
C TRP A 31 -21.86 7.41 8.68
N ASP A 32 -23.14 7.03 8.71
CA ASP A 32 -23.72 6.11 7.73
C ASP A 32 -23.90 6.80 6.38
N LEU A 33 -24.36 8.06 6.38
CA LEU A 33 -24.43 8.88 5.17
C LEU A 33 -23.05 9.17 4.57
N ILE A 34 -22.07 9.50 5.42
CA ILE A 34 -20.67 9.68 4.99
C ILE A 34 -20.15 8.39 4.33
N SER A 35 -20.40 7.25 4.96
CA SER A 35 -20.00 5.94 4.44
C SER A 35 -20.69 5.60 3.12
N HIS A 36 -21.98 5.90 2.99
CA HIS A 36 -22.70 5.75 1.74
C HIS A 36 -22.07 6.59 0.62
N ASN A 37 -21.82 7.88 0.87
CA ASN A 37 -21.29 8.79 -0.13
C ASN A 37 -19.89 8.39 -0.61
N ILE A 38 -18.99 8.01 0.31
CA ILE A 38 -17.62 7.61 -0.06
C ILE A 38 -17.60 6.28 -0.82
N ASN A 39 -18.44 5.32 -0.44
CA ASN A 39 -18.62 4.08 -1.18
C ASN A 39 -19.21 4.33 -2.57
N ALA A 40 -20.18 5.23 -2.68
CA ALA A 40 -20.73 5.63 -3.97
C ALA A 40 -19.64 6.16 -4.90
N ILE A 41 -18.72 7.01 -4.39
CA ILE A 41 -17.57 7.49 -5.17
C ILE A 41 -16.69 6.32 -5.64
N ASN A 42 -16.35 5.38 -4.77
CA ASN A 42 -15.54 4.20 -5.12
C ASN A 42 -16.19 3.34 -6.23
N THR A 43 -17.52 3.18 -6.18
CA THR A 43 -18.27 2.39 -7.16
C THR A 43 -18.44 3.06 -8.52
N LEU A 44 -18.14 4.37 -8.64
CA LEU A 44 -18.14 5.06 -9.93
C LEU A 44 -16.94 4.67 -10.80
N LEU A 45 -15.89 4.10 -10.20
CA LEU A 45 -14.77 3.50 -10.91
C LEU A 45 -15.23 2.22 -11.60
N THR A 46 -14.68 1.90 -12.77
CA THR A 46 -14.97 0.60 -13.40
C THR A 46 -14.47 -0.55 -12.50
N PRO A 47 -15.03 -1.77 -12.60
CA PRO A 47 -14.69 -2.87 -11.67
C PRO A 47 -13.20 -3.20 -11.55
N ARG A 48 -12.41 -2.84 -12.56
CA ARG A 48 -10.94 -3.00 -12.57
C ARG A 48 -10.22 -2.03 -11.61
N PHE A 49 -10.80 -0.85 -11.37
CA PHE A 49 -10.19 0.22 -10.57
C PHE A 49 -10.93 0.47 -9.25
N THR A 50 -12.10 -0.14 -9.03
CA THR A 50 -12.77 -0.10 -7.72
C THR A 50 -11.87 -0.68 -6.64
N ILE A 51 -11.68 0.05 -5.54
CA ILE A 51 -10.87 -0.42 -4.43
C ILE A 51 -11.68 -1.39 -3.56
N PRO A 52 -11.20 -2.62 -3.31
CA PRO A 52 -11.88 -3.56 -2.44
C PRO A 52 -11.88 -3.09 -0.98
N ILE A 53 -12.96 -3.42 -0.27
CA ILE A 53 -13.10 -3.19 1.17
C ILE A 53 -13.02 -4.55 1.86
N SER A 54 -12.01 -4.75 2.70
CA SER A 54 -11.81 -5.98 3.49
C SER A 54 -10.76 -5.74 4.57
N ASN A 55 -11.13 -6.02 5.82
CA ASN A 55 -10.20 -5.95 6.95
C ASN A 55 -9.08 -6.98 6.84
N GLU A 56 -9.35 -8.16 6.30
CA GLU A 56 -8.38 -9.24 6.11
C GLU A 56 -7.31 -8.83 5.11
N LEU A 57 -7.74 -8.42 3.90
CA LEU A 57 -6.83 -7.97 2.85
C LEU A 57 -6.08 -6.70 3.27
N TYR A 58 -6.75 -5.77 3.97
CA TYR A 58 -6.08 -4.60 4.52
C TYR A 58 -4.99 -5.02 5.49
N LYS A 59 -5.30 -5.87 6.48
CA LYS A 59 -4.32 -6.38 7.43
C LYS A 59 -3.15 -7.09 6.76
N GLU A 60 -3.40 -7.91 5.73
CA GLU A 60 -2.35 -8.58 4.96
C GLU A 60 -1.43 -7.59 4.24
N ARG A 61 -2.00 -6.55 3.63
CA ARG A 61 -1.26 -5.57 2.83
C ARG A 61 -0.63 -4.45 3.66
N THR A 62 -1.15 -4.17 4.84
CA THR A 62 -0.58 -3.20 5.80
C THR A 62 0.29 -3.87 6.86
N HIS A 63 0.40 -5.20 6.87
CA HIS A 63 1.27 -5.89 7.82
C HIS A 63 2.72 -5.44 7.58
N ILE A 64 3.24 -4.65 8.51
CA ILE A 64 4.67 -4.34 8.54
C ILE A 64 5.36 -5.60 9.04
N THR A 65 5.82 -6.42 8.12
CA THR A 65 6.71 -7.53 8.47
C THR A 65 8.09 -6.92 8.63
N GLN A 66 8.46 -6.62 9.87
CA GLN A 66 9.87 -6.37 10.20
C GLN A 66 10.63 -7.66 9.89
N THR A 67 11.63 -7.58 9.03
CA THR A 67 12.46 -8.72 8.70
C THR A 67 13.89 -8.44 9.14
N ARG A 68 14.66 -9.49 9.40
CA ARG A 68 16.12 -9.42 9.53
C ARG A 68 16.75 -10.28 8.45
N THR A 69 17.79 -9.75 7.82
CA THR A 69 18.52 -10.45 6.77
C THR A 69 19.55 -11.39 7.38
N CYS A 70 19.51 -12.67 7.04
CA CYS A 70 20.56 -13.61 7.40
C CYS A 70 21.84 -13.31 6.61
N GLN A 71 22.99 -13.31 7.27
CA GLN A 71 24.28 -13.06 6.61
C GLN A 71 24.86 -14.31 5.94
N ASN A 72 24.30 -15.48 6.22
CA ASN A 72 24.91 -16.77 5.88
C ASN A 72 24.17 -17.56 4.80
N CYS A 73 22.98 -17.13 4.37
CA CYS A 73 22.22 -17.83 3.32
C CYS A 73 21.49 -16.88 2.37
N TYR A 74 21.21 -17.41 1.17
CA TYR A 74 20.60 -16.69 0.06
C TYR A 74 19.38 -17.47 -0.46
N GLU A 75 18.38 -16.75 -0.94
CA GLU A 75 17.21 -17.27 -1.64
C GLU A 75 17.31 -16.94 -3.14
N LYS A 76 16.96 -17.92 -3.98
CA LYS A 76 16.83 -17.71 -5.42
C LYS A 76 15.46 -17.11 -5.73
N LYS A 77 15.45 -15.93 -6.34
CA LYS A 77 14.25 -15.26 -6.84
C LYS A 77 14.35 -15.09 -8.35
N TYR A 78 13.21 -14.81 -8.98
CA TYR A 78 13.17 -14.45 -10.39
C TYR A 78 12.37 -13.17 -10.57
N ARG A 79 12.77 -12.35 -11.55
CA ARG A 79 11.97 -11.26 -12.07
C ARG A 79 11.61 -11.54 -13.52
N THR A 80 10.40 -11.17 -13.90
CA THR A 80 9.98 -11.22 -15.30
C THR A 80 10.52 -9.97 -15.99
N ILE A 81 11.35 -10.16 -17.01
CA ILE A 81 11.82 -9.11 -17.90
C ILE A 81 11.09 -9.25 -19.23
N PHE A 82 10.82 -8.13 -19.90
CA PHE A 82 10.20 -8.12 -21.22
C PHE A 82 11.28 -7.71 -22.23
N ASP A 83 11.40 -8.44 -23.34
CA ASP A 83 12.27 -8.05 -24.44
C ASP A 83 11.66 -6.89 -25.25
N GLU A 84 12.39 -6.39 -26.25
CA GLU A 84 11.95 -5.31 -27.14
C GLU A 84 10.69 -5.66 -27.95
N GLU A 85 10.36 -6.95 -28.03
CA GLU A 85 9.21 -7.51 -28.73
C GLU A 85 8.03 -7.80 -27.79
N GLY A 86 8.19 -7.52 -26.48
CA GLY A 86 7.17 -7.70 -25.45
C GLY A 86 7.02 -9.15 -24.95
N ASN A 87 7.91 -10.07 -25.30
CA ASN A 87 7.89 -11.44 -24.80
C ASN A 87 8.45 -11.50 -23.36
N PRO A 88 7.79 -12.22 -22.45
CA PRO A 88 8.27 -12.38 -21.08
C PRO A 88 9.40 -13.41 -21.01
N SER A 89 10.54 -13.01 -20.43
CA SER A 89 11.64 -13.87 -20.03
C SER A 89 11.84 -13.82 -18.51
N LYS A 90 12.43 -14.87 -17.93
CA LYS A 90 12.72 -14.94 -16.50
C LYS A 90 14.20 -14.74 -16.25
N GLU A 91 14.55 -13.72 -15.48
CA GLU A 91 15.90 -13.50 -14.97
C GLU A 91 15.96 -13.96 -13.51
N TYR A 92 16.85 -14.92 -13.23
CA TYR A 92 17.06 -15.45 -11.89
C TYR A 92 18.19 -14.70 -11.19
N TYR A 93 17.99 -14.37 -9.92
CA TYR A 93 18.99 -13.73 -9.08
C TYR A 93 18.96 -14.30 -7.66
N GLU A 94 20.06 -14.12 -6.94
CA GLU A 94 20.18 -14.52 -5.53
C GLU A 94 20.09 -13.28 -4.64
N GLU A 95 19.28 -13.36 -3.60
CA GLU A 95 19.13 -12.30 -2.59
C GLU A 95 19.35 -12.91 -1.22
N LYS A 96 19.90 -12.16 -0.26
CA LYS A 96 20.08 -12.67 1.09
C LYS A 96 18.73 -13.04 1.69
N THR A 97 18.69 -14.16 2.40
CA THR A 97 17.47 -14.66 3.05
C THR A 97 16.97 -13.67 4.09
N GLU A 98 15.71 -13.29 4.00
CA GLU A 98 15.05 -12.46 5.01
C GLU A 98 14.13 -13.32 5.89
N ILE A 99 14.20 -13.13 7.20
CA ILE A 99 13.35 -13.84 8.16
C ILE A 99 12.48 -12.82 8.91
N PRO A 100 11.15 -13.02 8.99
CA PRO A 100 10.28 -12.21 9.84
C PRO A 100 10.76 -12.20 11.29
N GLU A 101 10.82 -11.03 11.92
CA GLU A 101 11.27 -10.90 13.30
C GLU A 101 10.35 -11.66 14.28
N SER A 102 9.08 -11.83 13.93
CA SER A 102 8.13 -12.69 14.65
C SER A 102 8.55 -14.17 14.71
N GLU A 103 9.41 -14.61 13.78
CA GLU A 103 9.94 -15.97 13.74
C GLU A 103 11.33 -16.09 14.38
N ILE A 104 11.93 -14.99 14.82
CA ILE A 104 13.29 -14.94 15.37
C ILE A 104 13.23 -15.03 16.89
N THR A 105 14.05 -15.90 17.48
CA THR A 105 14.27 -15.94 18.93
C THR A 105 15.65 -15.37 19.24
N PHE A 106 15.67 -14.27 19.97
CA PHE A 106 16.91 -13.63 20.41
C PHE A 106 17.42 -14.27 21.70
N TYR A 107 18.74 -14.40 21.78
CA TYR A 107 19.43 -14.88 22.98
C TYR A 107 20.76 -14.14 23.15
N ASP A 108 21.31 -14.20 24.36
CA ASP A 108 22.62 -13.63 24.68
C ASP A 108 23.71 -14.68 24.43
N ASP A 109 24.56 -14.41 23.44
CA ASP A 109 25.72 -15.22 23.08
C ASP A 109 26.96 -14.70 23.81
N PRO A 110 27.61 -15.49 24.69
CA PRO A 110 28.74 -15.02 25.47
C PRO A 110 29.95 -14.68 24.58
N TYR A 111 30.55 -13.52 24.85
CA TYR A 111 31.77 -13.14 24.16
C TYR A 111 32.94 -14.06 24.53
N ASN A 112 33.83 -14.32 23.57
CA ASN A 112 35.09 -14.99 23.86
C ASN A 112 35.94 -14.13 24.83
N HIS A 113 36.87 -14.77 25.54
CA HIS A 113 37.68 -14.09 26.57
C HIS A 113 38.43 -12.85 26.07
N ILE A 114 38.92 -12.87 24.83
CA ILE A 114 39.67 -11.75 24.25
C ILE A 114 38.73 -10.57 24.00
N THR A 115 37.58 -10.82 23.37
CA THR A 115 36.57 -9.79 23.11
C THR A 115 36.07 -9.18 24.41
N ARG A 116 35.83 -9.99 25.45
CA ARG A 116 35.42 -9.51 26.79
C ARG A 116 36.42 -8.52 27.40
N ILE A 117 37.72 -8.77 27.24
CA ILE A 117 38.78 -7.87 27.74
C ILE A 117 38.81 -6.56 26.96
N ILE A 118 38.59 -6.62 25.64
CA ILE A 118 38.66 -5.46 24.75
C ILE A 118 37.42 -4.57 24.87
N THR A 119 36.22 -5.16 24.85
CA THR A 119 34.96 -4.41 24.84
C THR A 119 34.43 -4.14 26.24
N GLY A 120 34.84 -4.92 27.24
CA GLY A 120 34.28 -4.89 28.59
C GLY A 120 32.87 -5.51 28.70
N GLU A 121 32.31 -5.99 27.59
CA GLU A 121 30.98 -6.61 27.54
C GLU A 121 31.08 -8.12 27.74
N THR A 122 30.07 -8.74 28.36
CA THR A 122 30.07 -10.18 28.65
C THR A 122 29.41 -11.04 27.58
N SER A 123 28.50 -10.47 26.80
CA SER A 123 27.70 -11.16 25.80
C SER A 123 27.16 -10.18 24.76
N GLU A 124 26.70 -10.72 23.63
CA GLU A 124 25.98 -9.98 22.60
C GLU A 124 24.66 -10.64 22.25
N LYS A 125 23.70 -9.84 21.78
CA LYS A 125 22.45 -10.39 21.27
C LYS A 125 22.66 -11.02 19.90
N SER A 126 22.24 -12.28 19.81
CA SER A 126 22.31 -13.10 18.60
C SER A 126 20.99 -13.82 18.35
N TRP A 127 20.86 -14.39 17.16
CA TRP A 127 19.71 -15.19 16.76
C TRP A 127 20.08 -16.26 15.74
N ASP A 128 19.35 -17.37 15.73
CA ASP A 128 19.60 -18.49 14.81
C ASP A 128 18.72 -18.37 13.56
N CYS A 129 19.35 -18.48 12.40
CA CYS A 129 18.61 -18.54 11.14
C CYS A 129 17.88 -19.89 11.02
N LYS A 130 16.55 -19.89 11.04
CA LYS A 130 15.73 -21.10 10.85
C LYS A 130 15.96 -21.82 9.51
N ARG A 131 16.52 -21.14 8.50
CA ARG A 131 16.75 -21.69 7.16
C ARG A 131 18.08 -22.44 7.06
N CYS A 132 19.16 -21.89 7.62
CA CYS A 132 20.51 -22.46 7.49
C CYS A 132 21.14 -22.90 8.83
N GLY A 133 20.48 -22.65 9.96
CA GLY A 133 20.96 -22.99 11.31
C GLY A 133 22.11 -22.12 11.81
N ASN A 134 22.60 -21.18 11.01
CA ASN A 134 23.74 -20.35 11.41
C ASN A 134 23.32 -19.22 12.35
N VAL A 135 24.23 -18.90 13.28
CA VAL A 135 24.10 -17.77 14.22
C VAL A 135 24.31 -16.45 13.47
N ASN A 136 23.46 -15.47 13.78
CA ASN A 136 23.55 -14.11 13.27
C ASN A 136 23.56 -13.15 14.46
N ARG A 137 24.45 -12.16 14.41
CA ARG A 137 24.52 -11.10 15.41
C ARG A 137 23.46 -10.04 15.11
N VAL A 138 22.75 -9.59 16.14
CA VAL A 138 21.73 -8.53 16.01
C VAL A 138 22.34 -7.25 15.46
N LYS A 139 23.58 -6.93 15.86
CA LYS A 139 24.33 -5.75 15.39
C LYS A 139 24.62 -5.79 13.88
N ASP A 140 24.85 -6.98 13.32
CA ASP A 140 25.20 -7.17 11.92
C ASP A 140 23.96 -7.41 11.03
N THR A 141 22.78 -7.54 11.64
CA THR A 141 21.52 -7.86 10.95
C THR A 141 20.44 -6.86 11.35
N PRO A 142 20.57 -5.57 10.99
CA PRO A 142 19.59 -4.56 11.34
C PRO A 142 18.20 -4.95 10.82
N SER A 143 17.17 -4.63 11.59
CA SER A 143 15.78 -4.84 11.18
C SER A 143 15.49 -3.96 9.96
N SER A 144 14.99 -4.57 8.90
CA SER A 144 14.41 -3.85 7.76
C SER A 144 12.89 -3.78 7.94
N ASP A 145 12.40 -2.55 7.94
CA ASP A 145 10.96 -2.30 7.82
C ASP A 145 10.61 -2.44 6.34
N LYS A 146 10.06 -3.57 5.91
CA LYS A 146 9.30 -3.61 4.66
C LYS A 146 7.96 -2.93 4.88
N ARG A 147 7.99 -1.60 5.00
CA ARG A 147 6.81 -0.79 4.69
C ARG A 147 6.63 -0.94 3.19
N PHE A 148 5.53 -1.55 2.75
CA PHE A 148 5.01 -1.20 1.43
C PHE A 148 4.92 0.34 1.41
N GLY A 149 5.66 0.96 0.48
CA GLY A 149 6.33 2.24 0.65
C GLY A 149 5.53 3.30 1.41
N SER A 150 6.20 4.14 2.19
CA SER A 150 5.60 5.20 3.03
C SER A 150 4.76 6.26 2.29
N ASN A 151 4.54 6.10 0.98
CA ASN A 151 3.69 6.93 0.12
C ASN A 151 2.70 6.08 -0.72
N ALA A 152 2.67 4.76 -0.54
CA ALA A 152 1.94 3.83 -1.39
C ALA A 152 0.56 3.53 -0.79
N THR A 153 -0.46 3.79 -1.59
CA THR A 153 -1.79 3.23 -1.40
C THR A 153 -1.72 1.70 -1.27
N HIS A 154 -2.56 1.12 -0.43
CA HIS A 154 -2.61 -0.31 -0.16
C HIS A 154 -3.42 -1.08 -1.23
N GLY A 155 -4.16 -0.37 -2.07
CA GLY A 155 -5.10 -0.93 -3.04
C GLY A 155 -6.24 -1.69 -2.37
N VAL A 156 -6.51 -1.39 -1.10
CA VAL A 156 -7.55 -1.97 -0.25
C VAL A 156 -7.86 -1.01 0.88
N ILE A 157 -9.11 -1.02 1.35
CA ILE A 157 -9.58 -0.22 2.48
C ILE A 157 -10.16 -1.18 3.53
N TYR A 158 -10.03 -0.85 4.80
CA TYR A 158 -10.71 -1.57 5.89
C TYR A 158 -12.15 -1.07 6.08
N ASP A 159 -12.97 -1.86 6.75
CA ASP A 159 -14.35 -1.49 7.02
C ASP A 159 -14.45 -0.25 7.91
N GLN A 160 -15.55 0.48 7.78
CA GLN A 160 -15.85 1.61 8.65
C GLN A 160 -15.75 1.18 10.13
N PRO A 161 -15.11 2.00 10.99
CA PRO A 161 -15.08 1.74 12.42
C PRO A 161 -16.49 1.54 12.99
N VAL A 162 -16.68 0.50 13.79
CA VAL A 162 -17.96 0.21 14.44
C VAL A 162 -18.03 0.96 15.77
N TYR A 163 -19.17 1.60 16.03
CA TYR A 163 -19.41 2.26 17.30
C TYR A 163 -19.46 1.24 18.44
N SER A 164 -18.70 1.50 19.51
CA SER A 164 -18.71 0.69 20.72
C SER A 164 -18.48 1.55 21.95
N ILE A 165 -18.81 1.01 23.13
CA ILE A 165 -18.55 1.69 24.41
C ILE A 165 -17.05 1.97 24.60
N LEU A 166 -16.19 1.07 24.10
CA LEU A 166 -14.73 1.14 24.27
C LEU A 166 -14.09 2.25 23.43
N ASN A 167 -14.66 2.58 22.28
CA ASN A 167 -14.13 3.60 21.36
C ASN A 167 -15.01 4.86 21.27
N ARG A 168 -16.08 4.98 22.06
CA ARG A 168 -17.02 6.11 22.03
C ARG A 168 -16.35 7.48 21.99
N ALA A 169 -15.36 7.70 22.86
CA ALA A 169 -14.67 9.00 22.98
C ALA A 169 -13.84 9.35 21.73
N ASN A 170 -13.40 8.33 20.99
CA ASN A 170 -12.53 8.47 19.83
C ASN A 170 -13.23 8.10 18.52
N PHE A 171 -14.52 7.77 18.54
CA PHE A 171 -15.23 7.22 17.40
C PHE A 171 -15.19 8.16 16.21
N ASP A 172 -15.51 9.44 16.44
CA ASP A 172 -15.45 10.50 15.43
C ASP A 172 -14.04 10.61 14.80
N HIS A 173 -13.00 10.62 15.65
CA HIS A 173 -11.62 10.65 15.20
C HIS A 173 -11.24 9.41 14.36
N LEU A 174 -11.63 8.20 14.80
CA LEU A 174 -11.36 6.96 14.06
C LEU A 174 -12.06 6.97 12.69
N CYS A 175 -13.32 7.40 12.63
CA CYS A 175 -14.04 7.52 11.38
C CYS A 175 -13.42 8.60 10.46
N MET A 176 -12.91 9.70 11.00
CA MET A 176 -12.18 10.71 10.21
C MET A 176 -10.88 10.16 9.62
N VAL A 177 -10.12 9.38 10.39
CA VAL A 177 -8.91 8.71 9.88
C VAL A 177 -9.28 7.74 8.77
N TRP A 178 -10.32 6.93 8.97
CA TRP A 178 -10.85 6.01 7.96
C TRP A 178 -11.25 6.73 6.67
N VAL A 179 -12.03 7.82 6.74
CA VAL A 179 -12.40 8.62 5.55
C VAL A 179 -11.17 9.13 4.81
N LYS A 180 -10.17 9.64 5.53
CA LYS A 180 -8.94 10.16 4.94
C LYS A 180 -8.16 9.07 4.20
N GLU A 181 -8.04 7.89 4.79
CA GLU A 181 -7.35 6.77 4.17
C GLU A 181 -8.12 6.23 2.97
N PHE A 182 -9.45 6.12 3.08
CA PHE A 182 -10.34 5.73 1.99
C PHE A 182 -10.19 6.66 0.78
N LEU A 183 -10.31 7.98 1.00
CA LEU A 183 -10.18 8.97 -0.08
C LEU A 183 -8.81 8.89 -0.77
N ARG A 184 -7.73 8.67 -0.02
CA ARG A 184 -6.39 8.50 -0.59
C ARG A 184 -6.31 7.30 -1.54
N GLU A 185 -6.93 6.17 -1.18
CA GLU A 185 -6.98 4.98 -2.03
C GLU A 185 -7.80 5.25 -3.31
N VAL A 186 -8.96 5.92 -3.17
CA VAL A 186 -9.82 6.29 -4.30
C VAL A 186 -9.13 7.28 -5.25
N ASP A 187 -8.44 8.29 -4.72
CA ASP A 187 -7.71 9.27 -5.53
C ASP A 187 -6.63 8.59 -6.39
N SER A 188 -5.89 7.65 -5.80
CA SER A 188 -4.90 6.87 -6.55
C SER A 188 -5.55 6.01 -7.64
N ALA A 189 -6.68 5.37 -7.33
CA ALA A 189 -7.45 4.59 -8.30
C ALA A 189 -8.00 5.44 -9.45
N MET A 190 -8.46 6.66 -9.15
CA MET A 190 -8.91 7.63 -10.16
C MET A 190 -7.77 8.04 -11.09
N ILE A 191 -6.58 8.32 -10.55
CA ILE A 191 -5.39 8.64 -11.36
C ILE A 191 -5.03 7.47 -12.26
N ALA A 192 -5.05 6.24 -11.74
CA ALA A 192 -4.80 5.03 -12.51
C ALA A 192 -5.84 4.82 -13.62
N TYR A 193 -7.12 5.06 -13.32
CA TYR A 193 -8.21 5.00 -14.30
C TYR A 193 -8.04 6.05 -15.41
N GLN A 194 -7.76 7.30 -15.05
CA GLN A 194 -7.51 8.37 -16.02
C GLN A 194 -6.33 8.04 -16.92
N LYS A 195 -5.21 7.58 -16.35
CA LYS A 195 -4.05 7.16 -17.11
C LYS A 195 -4.41 6.05 -18.10
N ALA A 196 -5.07 4.98 -17.65
CA ALA A 196 -5.47 3.89 -18.53
C ALA A 196 -6.41 4.36 -19.65
N PHE A 197 -7.35 5.25 -19.35
CA PHE A 197 -8.24 5.84 -20.34
C PHE A 197 -7.48 6.66 -21.39
N PHE A 198 -6.47 7.44 -20.97
CA PHE A 198 -5.60 8.19 -21.89
C PHE A 198 -4.69 7.27 -22.70
N ASP A 199 -4.15 6.21 -22.12
CA ASP A 199 -3.30 5.27 -22.85
C ASP A 199 -4.10 4.50 -23.93
N GLU A 200 -5.35 4.13 -23.63
CA GLU A 200 -6.23 3.41 -24.56
C GLU A 200 -6.85 4.29 -25.67
N ARG A 201 -7.05 5.59 -25.41
CA ARG A 201 -7.73 6.53 -26.34
C ARG A 201 -6.88 7.71 -26.78
N GLY A 202 -5.63 7.79 -26.34
CA GLY A 202 -4.74 8.92 -26.61
C GLY A 202 -4.43 9.09 -28.09
N SER A 203 -4.41 8.00 -28.87
CA SER A 203 -4.28 8.03 -30.32
C SER A 203 -5.45 8.75 -31.02
N GLU A 204 -6.67 8.69 -30.47
CA GLU A 204 -7.85 9.41 -30.96
C GLU A 204 -7.85 10.90 -30.55
N MET A 205 -7.14 11.27 -29.47
CA MET A 205 -7.02 12.66 -29.01
C MET A 205 -5.96 13.48 -29.76
N THR A 206 -5.12 12.83 -30.56
CA THR A 206 -4.10 13.47 -31.41
C THR A 206 -4.62 13.98 -32.75
N GLU A 207 -5.91 13.80 -33.09
CA GLU A 207 -6.48 14.44 -34.28
C GLU A 207 -6.43 15.96 -34.10
N LEU A 208 -5.58 16.60 -34.91
CA LEU A 208 -5.37 18.04 -34.98
C LEU A 208 -6.70 18.79 -34.83
N ILE A 209 -6.75 19.71 -33.86
CA ILE A 209 -7.76 20.76 -33.81
C ILE A 209 -7.65 21.52 -35.13
N GLN A 210 -8.48 21.19 -36.12
CA GLN A 210 -8.63 22.04 -37.28
C GLN A 210 -9.28 23.33 -36.81
N HIS A 211 -8.49 24.40 -36.77
CA HIS A 211 -9.02 25.74 -36.58
C HIS A 211 -10.11 25.97 -37.63
N VAL A 212 -11.31 26.29 -37.16
CA VAL A 212 -12.43 26.69 -38.02
C VAL A 212 -12.05 28.03 -38.66
N GLY A 213 -11.34 27.99 -39.79
CA GLY A 213 -10.83 29.20 -40.43
C GLY A 213 -9.81 29.04 -41.56
N GLU A 214 -9.20 27.87 -41.77
CA GLU A 214 -8.29 27.69 -42.91
C GLU A 214 -8.97 26.91 -44.04
N LYS A 215 -9.44 27.67 -45.04
CA LYS A 215 -9.64 27.19 -46.41
C LYS A 215 -8.43 27.56 -47.24
#